data_AF-A0A1M3HBE0-F1
#
_entry.id   AF-A0A1M3HBE0-F1
#
_cell.length_a   1.000
_cell.length_b   1.000
_cell.length_c   1.000
_cell.angle_alpha   90.00
_cell.angle_beta   90.00
_cell.angle_gamma   90.00
#
_symmetry.space_group_name_H-M   'P 1'
#
loop_
_entity.id
_entity.type
_entity.pdbx_description
1 polymer ?
#
loop_
_entity_poly.entity_id
_entity_poly.type
_entity_poly.pdbx_seq_one_letter_code
_entity_poly.pdbx_strand_id
1 'polypeptide(L)'
;MKIMLLSILLYAGILNGQGYREVGKRKYTIVDTVGFYLYSYNMLVQGEKIARPETVYFFSVDKESPVLELTMDNLEKAFASNPKFRYSLEASFHGDKQLIAYDKAIRMYKIKYLYSQAIK
;
A
#
# COMPACT_ATOMS: atom_id res chain seq x y z
N MET A 1 -10.53 14.92 30.61
CA MET A 1 -9.66 14.64 29.45
C MET A 1 -10.36 13.59 28.58
N LYS A 2 -10.93 13.98 27.44
CA LYS A 2 -11.80 13.12 26.61
C LYS A 2 -10.92 12.47 25.54
N ILE A 3 -10.55 11.20 25.74
CA ILE A 3 -9.84 10.43 24.71
C ILE A 3 -10.89 10.04 23.67
N MET A 4 -10.89 10.76 22.55
CA MET A 4 -11.73 10.44 21.39
C MET A 4 -11.02 9.33 20.61
N LEU A 5 -11.25 8.07 20.99
CA LEU A 5 -10.91 6.91 20.17
C LEU A 5 -11.87 6.92 18.97
N LEU A 6 -11.44 7.57 17.89
CA LEU A 6 -12.08 7.48 16.59
C LEU A 6 -11.82 6.05 16.08
N SER A 7 -12.68 5.12 16.46
CA SER A 7 -12.70 3.76 15.93
C SER A 7 -13.12 3.86 14.47
N ILE A 8 -12.14 3.90 13.57
CA ILE A 8 -12.38 3.84 12.14
C ILE A 8 -12.90 2.43 11.86
N LEU A 9 -14.19 2.30 11.60
CA LEU A 9 -14.80 1.06 11.13
C LEU A 9 -14.27 0.76 9.73
N LEU A 10 -13.45 -0.29 9.63
CA LEU A 10 -12.84 -0.75 8.39
C LEU A 10 -13.75 -1.81 7.75
N TYR A 11 -14.60 -1.41 6.81
CA TYR A 11 -15.39 -2.34 6.01
C TYR A 11 -14.64 -2.70 4.72
N ALA A 12 -14.48 -4.01 4.50
CA ALA A 12 -14.08 -4.54 3.20
C ALA A 12 -15.34 -4.95 2.43
N GLY A 13 -15.46 -4.53 1.17
CA GLY A 13 -16.62 -4.84 0.32
C GLY A 13 -16.20 -5.17 -1.11
N ILE A 14 -17.17 -5.54 -1.96
CA ILE A 14 -16.96 -5.84 -3.39
C ILE A 14 -17.74 -4.82 -4.22
N LEU A 15 -17.07 -4.17 -5.18
CA LEU A 15 -17.70 -3.29 -6.17
C LEU A 15 -17.21 -3.72 -7.56
N ASN A 16 -18.12 -4.02 -8.49
CA ASN A 16 -17.79 -4.48 -9.85
C ASN A 16 -16.83 -5.70 -9.89
N GLY A 17 -16.95 -6.61 -8.93
CA GLY A 17 -16.06 -7.78 -8.81
C GLY A 17 -14.68 -7.49 -8.22
N GLN A 18 -14.40 -6.24 -7.87
CA GLN A 18 -13.14 -5.80 -7.27
C GLN A 18 -13.35 -5.51 -5.78
N GLY A 19 -12.49 -6.08 -4.92
CA GLY A 19 -12.51 -5.79 -3.49
C GLY A 19 -12.09 -4.34 -3.21
N TYR A 20 -12.64 -3.74 -2.15
CA TYR A 20 -12.20 -2.43 -1.67
C TYR A 20 -12.12 -2.40 -0.14
N ARG A 21 -11.34 -1.46 0.39
CA ARG A 21 -11.28 -1.12 1.81
C ARG A 21 -11.74 0.32 2.01
N GLU A 22 -12.73 0.51 2.87
CA GLU A 22 -13.20 1.84 3.27
C GLU A 22 -12.42 2.37 4.47
N VAL A 23 -11.90 3.58 4.35
CA VAL A 23 -11.24 4.32 5.43
C VAL A 23 -11.77 5.76 5.41
N GLY A 24 -12.62 6.10 6.38
CA GLY A 24 -13.33 7.38 6.40
C GLY A 24 -14.21 7.55 5.15
N LYS A 25 -13.94 8.59 4.35
CA LYS A 25 -14.69 8.88 3.10
C LYS A 25 -14.04 8.30 1.85
N ARG A 26 -12.92 7.57 1.96
CA ARG A 26 -12.16 7.04 0.82
C ARG A 26 -12.41 5.55 0.67
N LYS A 27 -12.57 5.11 -0.59
CA LYS A 27 -12.67 3.69 -0.98
C LYS A 27 -11.41 3.29 -1.73
N TYR A 28 -10.54 2.54 -1.07
CA TYR A 28 -9.28 2.06 -1.63
C TYR A 28 -9.52 0.73 -2.34
N THR A 29 -9.21 0.67 -3.63
CA THR A 29 -9.32 -0.57 -4.40
C THR A 29 -8.25 -1.56 -3.94
N ILE A 30 -8.64 -2.79 -3.61
CA ILE A 30 -7.71 -3.86 -3.28
C ILE A 30 -7.04 -4.36 -4.56
N VAL A 31 -5.71 -4.29 -4.58
CA VAL A 31 -4.86 -4.72 -5.68
C VAL A 31 -4.29 -6.11 -5.41
N ASP A 32 -3.78 -6.34 -4.20
CA ASP A 32 -3.17 -7.60 -3.77
C ASP A 32 -3.25 -7.72 -2.24
N THR A 33 -3.48 -8.92 -1.72
CA THR A 33 -3.58 -9.20 -0.27
C THR A 33 -2.55 -10.21 0.23
N VAL A 34 -1.66 -10.72 -0.63
CA VAL A 34 -0.64 -11.71 -0.27
C VAL A 34 0.48 -11.02 0.52
N GLY A 35 0.77 -11.57 1.71
CA GLY A 35 1.77 -11.05 2.64
C GLY A 35 1.30 -9.81 3.41
N PHE A 36 1.04 -8.73 2.69
CA PHE A 36 0.43 -7.50 3.22
C PHE A 36 -0.62 -6.99 2.23
N TYR A 37 -1.40 -5.97 2.58
CA TYR A 37 -2.39 -5.43 1.66
C TYR A 37 -1.80 -4.33 0.79
N LEU A 38 -2.08 -4.37 -0.50
CA LEU A 38 -1.75 -3.35 -1.48
C LEU A 38 -3.05 -2.81 -2.07
N TYR A 39 -3.13 -1.49 -2.19
CA TYR A 39 -4.30 -0.79 -2.68
C TYR A 39 -3.94 0.25 -3.73
N SER A 40 -4.94 0.67 -4.49
CA SER A 40 -4.89 1.86 -5.34
C SER A 40 -6.04 2.81 -5.02
N TYR A 41 -5.81 4.09 -5.25
CA TYR A 41 -6.82 5.14 -5.13
C TYR A 41 -6.58 6.20 -6.20
N ASN A 42 -7.60 6.49 -6.99
CA ASN A 42 -7.55 7.56 -7.99
C ASN A 42 -7.82 8.89 -7.28
N MET A 43 -6.84 9.78 -7.29
CA MET A 43 -6.98 11.13 -6.73
C MET A 43 -6.57 12.21 -7.72
N LEU A 44 -7.12 13.40 -7.52
CA LEU A 44 -6.67 14.59 -8.23
C LEU A 44 -5.39 15.09 -7.57
N VAL A 45 -4.27 14.95 -8.28
CA VAL A 45 -2.98 15.48 -7.86
C VAL A 45 -2.80 16.85 -8.52
N GLN A 46 -2.44 17.85 -7.71
CA GLN A 46 -2.27 19.22 -8.17
C GLN A 46 -0.98 19.31 -9.02
N GLY A 47 -1.14 19.54 -10.32
CA GLY A 47 -0.02 19.94 -11.18
C GLY A 47 0.18 21.46 -11.16
N GLU A 48 1.18 21.95 -11.91
CA GLU A 48 1.55 23.37 -11.98
C GLU A 48 0.42 24.31 -12.45
N LYS A 49 -0.56 23.79 -13.20
CA LYS A 49 -1.67 24.59 -13.78
C LYS A 49 -3.04 23.97 -13.64
N ILE A 50 -3.15 22.64 -13.62
CA ILE A 50 -4.42 21.91 -13.56
C ILE A 50 -4.21 20.64 -12.72
N ALA A 51 -5.17 20.30 -11.87
CA ALA A 51 -5.18 19.02 -11.17
C ALA A 51 -5.48 17.88 -12.16
N ARG A 52 -4.69 16.81 -12.13
CA ARG A 52 -4.86 15.64 -13.01
C ARG A 52 -5.21 14.41 -12.17
N PRO A 53 -6.10 13.53 -12.68
CA PRO A 53 -6.34 12.26 -12.03
C PRO A 53 -5.08 11.39 -12.14
N GLU A 54 -4.59 10.93 -10.99
CA GLU A 54 -3.45 10.02 -10.89
C GLU A 54 -3.81 8.85 -9.97
N THR A 55 -3.40 7.66 -10.36
CA THR A 55 -3.53 6.46 -9.53
C THR A 55 -2.39 6.43 -8.53
N VAL A 56 -2.72 6.65 -7.25
CA VAL A 56 -1.77 6.59 -6.15
C VAL A 56 -1.92 5.24 -5.44
N TYR A 57 -0.81 4.66 -5.02
CA TYR A 57 -0.77 3.35 -4.39
C TYR A 57 -0.58 3.47 -2.88
N PHE A 58 -1.21 2.55 -2.16
CA PHE A 58 -1.23 2.52 -0.71
C PHE A 58 -1.03 1.08 -0.21
N PHE A 59 -0.68 0.91 1.05
CA PHE A 59 -0.56 -0.40 1.67
C PHE A 59 -1.01 -0.38 3.13
N SER A 60 -1.24 -1.57 3.68
CA SER A 60 -1.34 -1.78 5.13
C SER A 60 -0.70 -3.12 5.47
N VAL A 61 -0.05 -3.20 6.64
CA VAL A 61 0.62 -4.44 7.08
C VAL A 61 -0.40 -5.58 7.19
N ASP A 62 -1.53 -5.30 7.84
CA ASP A 62 -2.66 -6.21 7.96
C ASP A 62 -4.00 -5.45 7.81
N LYS A 63 -5.11 -6.11 8.15
CA LYS A 63 -6.46 -5.56 8.04
C LYS A 63 -6.73 -4.45 9.06
N GLU A 64 -6.12 -4.50 10.24
CA GLU A 64 -6.36 -3.54 11.34
C GLU A 64 -5.38 -2.36 11.30
N SER A 65 -4.23 -2.57 10.67
CA SER A 65 -3.19 -1.57 10.45
C SER A 65 -3.68 -0.41 9.58
N PRO A 66 -3.19 0.82 9.81
CA PRO A 66 -3.56 1.98 8.99
C PRO A 66 -3.17 1.78 7.52
N VAL A 67 -3.94 2.43 6.63
CA VAL A 67 -3.62 2.52 5.20
C VAL A 67 -2.64 3.67 5.01
N LEU A 68 -1.43 3.37 4.55
CA LEU A 68 -0.32 4.30 4.33
C LEU A 68 -0.02 4.42 2.84
N GLU A 69 0.49 5.56 2.39
CA GLU A 69 0.96 5.73 1.01
C GLU A 69 2.16 4.82 0.74
N LEU A 70 2.22 4.25 -0.47
CA LEU A 70 3.29 3.33 -0.86
C LEU A 70 4.57 4.10 -1.21
N THR A 71 5.31 4.46 -0.17
CA THR A 71 6.64 5.08 -0.26
C THR A 71 7.67 4.22 0.46
N MET A 72 8.95 4.37 0.09
CA MET A 72 10.07 3.69 0.75
C MET A 72 10.09 4.00 2.26
N ASP A 73 9.95 5.28 2.62
CA ASP A 73 9.95 5.74 4.01
C ASP A 73 8.82 5.10 4.83
N ASN A 74 7.59 5.02 4.28
CA ASN A 74 6.48 4.37 4.98
C ASN A 74 6.70 2.86 5.11
N LEU A 75 7.26 2.20 4.09
CA LEU A 75 7.56 0.76 4.13
C LEU A 75 8.63 0.45 5.19
N GLU A 76 9.72 1.22 5.22
CA GLU A 76 10.79 1.03 6.21
C GLU A 76 10.30 1.20 7.65
N LYS A 77 9.44 2.20 7.89
CA LYS A 77 8.82 2.42 9.20
C LYS A 77 7.85 1.30 9.57
N ALA A 78 6.95 0.92 8.65
CA ALA A 78 5.93 -0.09 8.91
C ALA A 78 6.52 -1.49 9.12
N PHE A 79 7.65 -1.80 8.47
CA PHE A 79 8.34 -3.08 8.59
C PHE A 79 9.66 -2.98 9.36
N ALA A 80 9.75 -2.05 10.32
CA ALA A 80 10.95 -1.83 11.14
C ALA A 80 11.46 -3.10 11.86
N SER A 81 10.55 -4.00 12.22
CA SER A 81 10.85 -5.29 12.86
C SER A 81 11.35 -6.38 11.90
N ASN A 82 11.34 -6.14 10.58
CA ASN A 82 11.82 -7.08 9.57
C ASN A 82 13.05 -6.52 8.83
N PRO A 83 14.27 -6.64 9.40
CA PRO A 83 15.49 -6.08 8.80
C PRO A 83 15.81 -6.71 7.44
N LYS A 84 15.51 -8.00 7.24
CA LYS A 84 15.74 -8.71 5.97
C LYS A 84 14.93 -8.08 4.83
N PHE A 85 13.67 -7.73 5.09
CA PHE A 85 12.84 -7.04 4.11
C PHE A 85 13.35 -5.62 3.84
N ARG A 86 13.69 -4.86 4.89
CA ARG A 86 14.20 -3.49 4.75
C ARG A 86 15.46 -3.40 3.89
N TYR A 87 16.47 -4.22 4.17
CA TYR A 87 17.69 -4.24 3.36
C TYR A 87 17.41 -4.67 1.90
N SER A 88 16.44 -5.55 1.70
CA SER A 88 16.02 -5.94 0.35
C SER A 88 15.34 -4.78 -0.40
N LEU A 89 14.57 -3.94 0.29
CA LEU A 89 13.97 -2.73 -0.28
C LEU A 89 15.05 -1.74 -0.70
N GLU A 90 15.94 -1.39 0.22
CA GLU A 90 17.04 -0.44 0.01
C GLU A 90 17.94 -0.85 -1.17
N ALA A 91 18.23 -2.15 -1.30
CA ALA A 91 19.05 -2.68 -2.39
C ALA A 91 18.30 -2.75 -3.74
N SER A 92 16.97 -2.82 -3.74
CA SER A 92 16.17 -3.15 -4.94
C SER A 92 15.45 -1.97 -5.58
N PHE A 93 15.25 -0.88 -4.85
CA PHE A 93 14.48 0.28 -5.29
C PHE A 93 15.25 1.57 -5.06
N HIS A 94 15.22 2.46 -6.05
CA HIS A 94 15.87 3.78 -6.01
C HIS A 94 14.86 4.94 -5.95
N GLY A 95 13.58 4.62 -5.80
CA GLY A 95 12.51 5.61 -5.64
C GLY A 95 11.12 5.00 -5.67
N ASP A 96 10.15 5.73 -5.12
CA ASP A 96 8.79 5.24 -4.84
C ASP A 96 8.05 4.75 -6.09
N LYS A 97 8.30 5.37 -7.25
CA LYS A 97 7.68 4.97 -8.53
C LYS A 97 7.97 3.52 -8.91
N GLN A 98 9.09 2.96 -8.46
CA GLN A 98 9.48 1.59 -8.77
C GLN A 98 8.79 0.55 -7.88
N LEU A 99 8.17 0.96 -6.77
CA LEU A 99 7.54 0.04 -5.81
C LEU A 99 6.36 -0.73 -6.42
N ILE A 100 5.71 -0.17 -7.43
CA ILE A 100 4.61 -0.83 -8.13
C ILE A 100 5.05 -1.64 -9.36
N ALA A 101 6.36 -1.88 -9.53
CA ALA A 101 6.87 -2.71 -10.61
C ALA A 101 6.30 -4.13 -10.51
N TYR A 102 5.61 -4.56 -11.56
CA TYR A 102 5.02 -5.88 -11.67
C TYR A 102 5.87 -6.79 -12.55
N ASP A 103 6.27 -7.93 -12.01
CA ASP A 103 6.96 -8.97 -12.75
C ASP A 103 5.93 -9.89 -13.42
N LYS A 104 5.92 -9.89 -14.76
CA LYS A 104 4.98 -10.69 -15.55
C LYS A 104 5.33 -12.18 -15.56
N ALA A 105 6.60 -12.55 -15.41
CA ALA A 105 7.04 -13.94 -15.46
C ALA A 105 6.58 -14.71 -14.22
N ILE A 106 6.66 -14.08 -13.04
CA ILE A 106 6.19 -14.66 -11.77
C ILE A 106 4.80 -14.16 -11.34
N ARG A 107 4.19 -13.29 -12.14
CA ARG A 107 2.85 -12.71 -11.93
C ARG A 107 2.69 -12.09 -10.52
N MET A 108 3.67 -11.28 -10.12
CA MET A 108 3.72 -10.70 -8.79
C MET A 108 4.42 -9.34 -8.80
N TYR A 109 4.00 -8.44 -7.90
CA TYR A 109 4.74 -7.19 -7.67
C TYR A 109 6.11 -7.47 -7.04
N LYS A 110 7.16 -6.79 -7.51
CA LYS A 110 8.52 -6.97 -7.00
C LYS A 110 8.60 -6.77 -5.48
N ILE A 111 7.90 -5.77 -4.93
CA ILE A 111 7.83 -5.54 -3.47
C ILE A 111 7.23 -6.73 -2.70
N LYS A 112 6.22 -7.40 -3.29
CA LYS A 112 5.58 -8.58 -2.69
C LYS A 112 6.50 -9.79 -2.74
N TYR A 113 7.21 -9.96 -3.86
CA TYR A 113 8.22 -10.99 -3.99
C TYR A 113 9.33 -10.83 -2.94
N LEU A 114 9.90 -9.64 -2.78
CA LEU A 114 10.94 -9.38 -1.78
C LEU A 114 10.44 -9.63 -0.35
N TYR A 115 9.21 -9.21 -0.05
CA TYR A 115 8.58 -9.51 1.25
C TYR A 115 8.46 -11.02 1.47
N SER A 116 7.99 -11.77 0.46
CA SER A 116 7.86 -13.22 0.55
C SER A 116 9.20 -13.94 0.80
N GLN A 117 10.31 -13.42 0.26
CA GLN A 117 11.64 -13.98 0.52
C GLN A 117 12.15 -13.61 1.91
N ALA A 118 11.72 -12.48 2.46
CA ALA A 118 12.13 -11.99 3.76
C ALA A 118 11.45 -12.71 4.94
N ILE A 119 10.26 -13.26 4.73
CA ILE A 119 9.50 -14.01 5.75
C ILE A 119 9.72 -15.53 5.70
N LYS A 120 10.45 -16.03 4.69
CA LYS A 120 11.02 -17.38 4.70
C LYS A 120 12.19 -17.43 5.68
#